data_AF-A0A8H7G271-F1
#
_entry.id   AF-A0A8H7G271-F1
#
_cell.length_a   1.000
_cell.length_b   1.000
_cell.length_c   1.000
_cell.angle_alpha   90.00
_cell.angle_beta   90.00
_cell.angle_gamma   90.00
#
_symmetry.space_group_name_H-M   'P 1'
#
loop_
_entity.id
_entity.type
_entity.pdbx_description
1 polymer ?
#
loop_
_entity_poly.entity_id
_entity_poly.type
_entity_poly.pdbx_seq_one_letter_code
_entity_poly.pdbx_strand_id
1 'polypeptide(L)'
;MASRIAVNSLRAAVRPRAVAAVPRAVSARTMASGSSTPPDQRASEIINSLPSSPSLVTKTGTVVLGTGLLATAISQELYVMNEETVVFVGTAIMFLAIAKLMNQPYKEWAETNISRIRGVLDKSRSEHTQAVKDRINSVEQMKDVVSLTEGLFAVSKVHNSVDICTPFFAHAFVTLQETAQLEAESFVQGQKVALAAEAKAVLDSWVRFEQQAKEAEQAELAKSVIAKVMATVRDEKTQREILNGAIAEIEQLVKSKAI
;
A
#
# COMPACT_ATOMS: atom_id res chain seq x y z
N MET A 1 -29.57 0.09 4.92
CA MET A 1 -30.34 -0.94 5.65
C MET A 1 -30.37 -0.53 7.09
N ALA A 2 -31.56 -0.16 7.56
CA ALA A 2 -31.82 0.35 8.89
C ALA A 2 -32.46 -0.72 9.76
N SER A 3 -32.49 -0.43 11.07
CA SER A 3 -33.30 -1.03 12.13
C SER A 3 -32.64 -2.23 12.85
N ARG A 4 -32.69 -2.35 14.18
CA ARG A 4 -33.75 -1.94 15.12
C ARG A 4 -33.20 -1.50 16.48
N ILE A 5 -33.65 -0.34 16.94
CA ILE A 5 -33.75 0.04 18.35
C ILE A 5 -35.15 -0.40 18.81
N ALA A 6 -35.23 -1.06 19.97
CA ALA A 6 -36.48 -1.28 20.67
C ALA A 6 -36.30 -0.92 22.15
N VAL A 7 -36.98 0.16 22.54
CA VAL A 7 -37.25 0.61 23.90
C VAL A 7 -38.70 0.26 24.21
N ASN A 8 -38.93 -0.36 25.36
CA ASN A 8 -40.11 -0.30 26.25
C ASN A 8 -40.07 -1.55 27.16
N SER A 9 -40.40 -1.52 28.45
CA SER A 9 -40.97 -0.49 29.31
C SER A 9 -40.86 -0.96 30.76
N LEU A 10 -40.90 0.01 31.67
CA LEU A 10 -40.90 -0.08 33.14
C LEU A 10 -41.70 -1.23 33.75
N ARG A 11 -41.14 -1.83 34.80
CA ARG A 11 -41.91 -2.22 35.99
C ARG A 11 -41.19 -1.74 37.24
N ALA A 12 -41.75 -0.70 37.84
CA ALA A 12 -41.37 -0.19 39.14
C ALA A 12 -41.79 -1.17 40.25
N ALA A 13 -40.88 -1.44 41.19
CA ALA A 13 -41.22 -1.90 42.52
C ALA A 13 -40.31 -1.19 43.53
N VAL A 14 -40.95 -0.37 44.36
CA VAL A 14 -40.38 0.43 45.44
C VAL A 14 -39.97 -0.48 46.60
N ARG A 15 -38.77 -0.26 47.16
CA ARG A 15 -38.48 -0.31 48.62
C ARG A 15 -37.05 0.18 48.92
N PRO A 16 -36.86 1.12 49.86
CA PRO A 16 -35.54 1.56 50.28
C PRO A 16 -35.05 0.62 51.38
N ARG A 17 -33.87 0.01 51.19
CA ARG A 17 -33.12 -0.58 52.30
C ARG A 17 -31.67 -0.16 52.16
N ALA A 18 -31.30 0.81 52.99
CA ALA A 18 -29.93 1.19 53.21
C ALA A 18 -29.17 -0.05 53.72
N VAL A 19 -28.20 -0.52 52.94
CA VAL A 19 -27.19 -1.47 53.38
C VAL A 19 -25.86 -0.80 53.12
N ALA A 20 -25.12 -0.56 54.20
CA ALA A 20 -23.82 0.07 54.20
C ALA A 20 -22.88 -0.58 53.18
N ALA A 21 -22.33 0.23 52.27
CA ALA A 21 -21.30 -0.18 51.34
C ALA A 21 -19.99 -0.41 52.11
N VAL A 22 -19.69 -1.66 52.44
CA VAL A 22 -18.34 -2.08 52.79
C VAL A 22 -17.52 -2.04 51.49
N PRO A 23 -16.39 -1.31 51.41
CA PRO A 23 -15.56 -1.33 50.22
C PRO A 23 -14.93 -2.73 50.13
N ARG A 24 -15.48 -3.55 49.24
CA ARG A 24 -14.85 -4.79 48.81
C ARG A 24 -13.58 -4.39 48.08
N ALA A 25 -12.42 -4.60 48.72
CA ALA A 25 -11.13 -4.42 48.09
C ALA A 25 -11.13 -5.18 46.76
N VAL A 26 -11.16 -4.44 45.65
CA VAL A 26 -10.93 -5.00 44.32
C VAL A 26 -9.45 -5.34 44.29
N SER A 27 -9.12 -6.57 44.66
CA SER A 27 -7.83 -7.15 44.35
C SER A 27 -7.71 -7.15 42.82
N ALA A 28 -6.95 -6.19 42.30
CA ALA A 28 -6.63 -6.08 40.89
C ALA A 28 -5.84 -7.33 40.52
N ARG A 29 -6.56 -8.32 39.99
CA ARG A 29 -5.96 -9.52 39.42
C ARG A 29 -5.28 -9.06 38.13
N THR A 30 -3.99 -8.79 38.20
CA THR A 30 -3.14 -8.73 37.01
C THR A 30 -3.24 -10.09 36.34
N MET A 31 -4.05 -10.18 35.29
CA MET A 31 -4.12 -11.33 34.40
C MET A 31 -2.82 -11.40 33.61
N ALA A 32 -1.76 -11.88 34.25
CA ALA A 32 -0.52 -12.26 33.61
C ALA A 32 -0.73 -13.63 32.95
N SER A 33 -1.38 -13.65 31.79
CA SER A 33 -1.24 -14.77 30.87
C SER A 33 -0.03 -14.50 29.98
N GLY A 34 1.16 -14.75 30.52
CA GLY A 34 2.43 -14.59 29.81
C GLY A 34 3.47 -15.51 30.45
N SER A 35 3.93 -16.49 29.68
CA SER A 35 5.05 -17.41 29.96
C SER A 35 5.72 -17.28 31.34
N SER A 36 5.37 -18.18 32.26
CA SER A 36 6.11 -18.41 33.50
C SER A 36 7.45 -19.10 33.21
N THR A 37 8.34 -18.39 32.53
CA THR A 37 9.78 -18.71 32.58
C THR A 37 10.21 -18.78 34.05
N PRO A 38 10.99 -19.80 34.46
CA PRO A 38 11.49 -19.87 35.82
C PRO A 38 12.28 -18.58 36.15
N PRO A 39 12.21 -18.10 37.40
CA PRO A 39 12.82 -16.83 37.81
C PRO A 39 14.32 -16.78 37.49
N ASP A 40 15.01 -17.92 37.56
CA ASP A 40 16.42 -18.06 37.24
C ASP A 40 16.76 -17.69 35.78
N GLN A 41 15.87 -18.04 34.84
CA GLN A 41 16.03 -17.71 33.42
C GLN A 41 15.81 -16.22 33.16
N ARG A 42 14.81 -15.61 33.81
CA ARG A 42 14.57 -14.16 33.72
C ARG A 42 15.71 -13.35 34.32
N ALA A 43 16.22 -13.76 35.48
CA ALA A 43 17.37 -13.12 36.10
C ALA A 43 18.60 -13.19 35.17
N SER A 44 18.80 -14.33 34.51
CA SER A 44 19.87 -14.51 33.52
C SER A 44 19.69 -13.62 32.30
N GLU A 45 18.46 -13.50 31.76
CA GLU A 45 18.13 -12.57 30.66
C GLU A 45 18.46 -11.12 31.03
N ILE A 46 18.07 -10.69 32.24
CA ILE A 46 18.32 -9.34 32.74
C ILE A 46 19.82 -9.08 32.86
N ILE A 47 20.57 -9.98 33.51
CA ILE A 47 22.03 -9.85 33.68
C ILE A 47 22.73 -9.79 32.32
N ASN A 48 22.28 -10.60 31.36
CA ASN A 48 22.86 -10.62 30.01
C ASN A 48 22.56 -9.36 29.21
N SER A 49 21.41 -8.71 29.44
CA SER A 49 21.03 -7.46 28.77
C SER A 49 21.83 -6.23 29.23
N LEU A 50 22.52 -6.32 30.37
CA LEU A 50 23.28 -5.19 30.90
C LEU A 50 24.59 -4.95 30.12
N PRO A 51 24.98 -3.67 29.96
CA PRO A 51 26.20 -3.31 29.27
C PRO A 51 27.41 -3.83 30.04
N SER A 52 28.37 -4.41 29.31
CA SER A 52 29.66 -4.84 29.85
C SER A 52 30.76 -4.24 29.00
N SER A 53 31.70 -3.54 29.64
CA SER A 53 32.96 -3.13 29.02
C SER A 53 34.07 -4.06 29.50
N PRO A 54 34.87 -4.67 28.61
CA PRO A 54 35.78 -5.78 28.93
C PRO A 54 36.89 -5.46 29.96
N SER A 55 37.15 -4.19 30.28
CA SER A 55 38.28 -3.77 31.14
C SER A 55 37.89 -3.09 32.45
N LEU A 56 36.62 -2.78 32.70
CA LEU A 56 36.26 -1.89 33.82
C LEU A 56 34.98 -2.28 34.59
N VAL A 57 34.01 -2.94 33.94
CA VAL A 57 32.69 -3.15 34.52
C VAL A 57 32.12 -4.51 34.09
N THR A 58 31.94 -5.41 35.07
CA THR A 58 31.32 -6.73 34.89
C THR A 58 29.79 -6.63 34.95
N LYS A 59 29.07 -7.59 34.34
CA LYS A 59 27.59 -7.61 34.32
C LYS A 59 26.97 -7.70 35.73
N THR A 60 27.64 -8.38 36.65
CA THR A 60 27.26 -8.41 38.07
C THR A 60 27.71 -7.13 38.79
N GLY A 61 28.85 -6.58 38.40
CA GLY A 61 29.37 -5.31 38.89
C GLY A 61 28.44 -4.13 38.63
N THR A 62 27.83 -4.01 37.45
CA THR A 62 26.85 -2.93 37.17
C THR A 62 25.65 -2.96 38.11
N VAL A 63 25.08 -4.14 38.35
CA VAL A 63 23.91 -4.30 39.22
C VAL A 63 24.28 -3.99 40.66
N VAL A 64 25.38 -4.56 41.15
CA VAL A 64 25.82 -4.36 42.54
C VAL A 64 26.22 -2.91 42.77
N LEU A 65 26.96 -2.29 41.85
CA LEU A 65 27.33 -0.88 41.95
C LEU A 65 26.12 0.04 41.81
N GLY A 66 25.22 -0.21 40.85
CA GLY A 66 24.01 0.60 40.67
C GLY A 66 23.11 0.54 41.89
N THR A 67 22.86 -0.66 42.42
CA THR A 67 22.03 -0.85 43.62
C THR A 67 22.72 -0.28 44.86
N GLY A 68 24.04 -0.46 44.98
CA GLY A 68 24.84 0.10 46.07
C GLY A 68 24.82 1.63 46.09
N LEU A 69 25.04 2.28 44.94
CA LEU A 69 24.98 3.73 44.81
C LEU A 69 23.59 4.29 45.12
N LEU A 70 22.53 3.61 44.68
CA LEU A 70 21.16 3.99 45.03
C LEU A 70 20.91 3.85 46.54
N ALA A 71 21.34 2.74 47.15
CA ALA A 71 21.21 2.52 48.58
C ALA A 71 21.98 3.56 49.39
N THR A 72 23.20 3.92 48.97
CA THR A 72 23.99 4.98 49.62
C THR A 72 23.38 6.35 49.41
N ALA A 73 22.83 6.65 48.22
CA ALA A 73 22.21 7.94 47.94
C ALA A 73 20.95 8.18 48.80
N ILE A 74 20.19 7.12 49.07
CA ILE A 74 19.04 7.16 49.98
C ILE A 74 19.50 7.22 51.44
N SER A 75 20.44 6.36 51.82
CA SER A 75 20.93 6.25 53.22
C SER A 75 21.64 7.51 53.70
N GLN A 76 22.34 8.21 52.82
CA GLN A 76 23.03 9.47 53.12
C GLN A 76 22.20 10.72 52.82
N GLU A 77 20.91 10.58 52.47
CA GLU A 77 20.04 11.69 52.03
C GLU A 77 20.64 12.54 50.90
N LEU A 78 21.57 11.97 50.12
CA LEU A 78 22.20 12.62 48.98
C LEU A 78 21.17 12.93 47.89
N TYR A 79 20.05 12.20 47.89
CA TYR A 79 18.86 12.52 47.11
C TYR A 79 17.66 12.76 48.05
N VAL A 80 17.20 14.00 48.11
CA VAL A 80 16.04 14.41 48.90
C VAL A 80 14.77 14.25 48.05
N MET A 81 13.84 13.43 48.55
CA MET A 81 12.53 13.25 47.93
C MET A 81 11.66 14.48 48.17
N ASN A 82 11.73 15.44 47.24
CA ASN A 82 10.86 16.62 47.20
C ASN A 82 9.66 16.41 46.24
N GLU A 83 8.75 17.38 46.20
CA GLU A 83 7.58 17.39 45.29
C GLU A 83 7.96 17.20 43.81
N GLU A 84 9.13 17.69 43.39
CA GLU A 84 9.66 17.51 42.03
C GLU A 84 9.91 16.04 41.66
N THR A 85 10.12 15.16 42.65
CA THR A 85 10.34 13.72 42.41
C THR A 85 9.06 13.03 41.93
N VAL A 86 7.89 13.47 42.40
CA VAL A 86 6.59 12.98 41.94
C VAL A 86 6.34 13.41 40.49
N VAL A 87 6.68 14.66 40.16
CA VAL A 87 6.61 15.17 38.78
C VAL A 87 7.58 14.43 37.87
N PHE A 88 8.79 14.14 38.33
CA PHE A 88 9.78 13.37 37.59
C PHE A 88 9.32 11.94 37.31
N VAL A 89 8.82 11.22 38.33
CA VAL A 89 8.32 9.85 38.17
C VAL A 89 7.10 9.81 37.23
N GLY A 90 6.16 10.75 37.36
CA GLY A 90 5.01 10.85 36.46
C GLY A 90 5.42 11.09 35.01
N THR A 91 6.38 12.00 34.80
CA THR A 91 6.94 12.31 33.48
C THR A 91 7.70 11.11 32.89
N ALA A 92 8.47 10.38 33.70
CA ALA A 92 9.18 9.18 33.27
C ALA A 92 8.22 8.08 32.82
N ILE A 93 7.13 7.83 33.55
CA ILE A 93 6.10 6.86 33.17
C ILE A 93 5.42 7.27 31.85
N MET A 94 5.10 8.56 31.70
CA MET A 94 4.55 9.10 30.46
C MET A 94 5.49 8.84 29.27
N PHE A 95 6.78 9.17 29.40
CA PHE A 95 7.75 8.92 28.35
C PHE A 95 7.95 7.44 28.04
N LEU A 96 7.95 6.56 29.04
CA LEU A 96 8.04 5.11 28.83
C LEU A 96 6.81 4.56 28.10
N ALA A 97 5.62 5.08 28.39
CA ALA A 97 4.40 4.73 27.68
C ALA A 97 4.45 5.20 26.22
N ILE A 98 4.89 6.43 25.97
CA ILE A 98 5.08 6.98 24.62
C ILE A 98 6.14 6.17 23.86
N ALA A 99 7.28 5.85 24.49
CA ALA A 99 8.34 5.08 23.88
C ALA A 99 7.86 3.70 23.45
N LYS A 100 7.05 3.01 24.28
CA LYS A 100 6.44 1.74 23.89
C LYS A 100 5.45 1.89 22.73
N LEU A 101 4.67 2.95 22.71
CA LEU A 101 3.69 3.21 21.65
C LEU A 101 4.36 3.56 20.31
N MET A 102 5.43 4.35 20.33
CA MET A 102 6.10 4.85 19.12
C MET A 102 7.13 3.89 18.53
N ASN A 103 7.61 2.90 19.29
CA ASN A 103 8.69 2.01 18.84
C ASN A 103 8.35 1.25 17.55
N GLN A 104 7.20 0.57 17.51
CA GLN A 104 6.77 -0.19 16.33
C GLN A 104 6.58 0.68 15.08
N PRO A 105 5.77 1.76 15.09
CA PRO A 105 5.56 2.56 13.90
C PRO A 105 6.86 3.25 13.43
N TYR A 106 7.73 3.65 14.36
CA TYR A 106 9.03 4.22 13.98
C TYR A 106 9.95 3.19 13.34
N LYS A 107 9.97 1.94 13.84
CA LYS A 107 10.75 0.85 13.27
C LYS A 107 10.27 0.49 11.87
N GLU A 108 8.97 0.37 11.66
CA GLU A 108 8.37 0.08 10.34
C GLU A 108 8.65 1.22 9.34
N TRP A 109 8.52 2.47 9.79
CA TRP A 109 8.89 3.63 8.99
C TRP A 109 10.38 3.61 8.62
N ALA A 110 11.27 3.36 9.58
CA ALA A 110 12.71 3.30 9.33
C ALA A 110 13.06 2.19 8.33
N GLU A 111 12.51 0.98 8.50
CA GLU A 111 12.76 -0.14 7.57
C GLU A 111 12.23 0.15 6.16
N THR A 112 11.08 0.83 6.05
CA THR A 112 10.52 1.25 4.75
C THR A 112 11.44 2.25 4.04
N ASN A 113 12.03 3.21 4.76
CA ASN A 113 12.97 4.16 4.17
C ASN A 113 14.29 3.47 3.78
N ILE A 114 14.81 2.59 4.64
CA ILE A 114 16.03 1.81 4.37
C ILE A 114 15.84 0.94 3.13
N SER A 115 14.73 0.20 3.04
CA SER A 115 14.42 -0.66 1.88
C SER A 115 14.22 0.14 0.59
N ARG A 116 13.60 1.33 0.65
CA ARG A 116 13.49 2.23 -0.51
C ARG A 116 14.86 2.66 -1.02
N ILE A 117 15.74 3.10 -0.12
CA ILE A 117 17.10 3.54 -0.47
C ILE A 117 17.90 2.36 -1.05
N ARG A 118 17.86 1.19 -0.41
CA ARG A 118 18.50 -0.03 -0.92
C ARG A 118 17.98 -0.40 -2.30
N GLY A 119 16.65 -0.41 -2.48
CA GLY A 119 16.02 -0.74 -3.76
C GLY A 119 16.43 0.19 -4.90
N VAL A 120 16.56 1.49 -4.65
CA VAL A 120 17.09 2.44 -5.66
C VAL A 120 18.55 2.12 -5.98
N LEU A 121 19.38 1.87 -4.97
CA LEU A 121 20.80 1.61 -5.16
C LEU A 121 21.06 0.32 -5.93
N ASP A 122 20.34 -0.75 -5.61
CA ASP A 122 20.43 -2.05 -6.28
C ASP A 122 19.89 -1.98 -7.71
N LYS A 123 18.76 -1.29 -7.90
CA LYS A 123 18.19 -1.04 -9.23
C LYS A 123 19.18 -0.29 -10.13
N SER A 124 19.76 0.81 -9.65
CA SER A 124 20.75 1.57 -10.43
C SER A 124 22.00 0.75 -10.74
N ARG A 125 22.50 -0.08 -9.82
CA ARG A 125 23.62 -1.00 -10.11
C ARG A 125 23.27 -2.01 -11.21
N SER A 126 22.07 -2.57 -11.15
CA SER A 126 21.59 -3.53 -12.16
C SER A 126 21.40 -2.88 -13.53
N GLU A 127 20.79 -1.69 -13.59
CA GLU A 127 20.54 -0.94 -14.82
C GLU A 127 21.85 -0.46 -15.46
N HIS A 128 22.81 0.03 -14.67
CA HIS A 128 24.14 0.38 -15.19
C HIS A 128 24.89 -0.84 -15.74
N THR A 129 24.82 -1.98 -15.03
CA THR A 129 25.45 -3.21 -15.52
C THR A 129 24.80 -3.69 -16.82
N GLN A 130 23.47 -3.58 -16.93
CA GLN A 130 22.74 -3.95 -18.14
C GLN A 130 23.07 -3.01 -19.30
N ALA A 131 23.06 -1.69 -19.09
CA ALA A 131 23.42 -0.72 -20.11
C ALA A 131 24.87 -0.91 -20.61
N VAL A 132 25.81 -1.29 -19.73
CA VAL A 132 27.18 -1.64 -20.13
C VAL A 132 27.21 -2.90 -20.98
N LYS A 133 26.44 -3.95 -20.63
CA LYS A 133 26.31 -5.16 -21.45
C LYS A 133 25.72 -4.86 -22.82
N ASP A 134 24.68 -4.04 -22.90
CA ASP A 134 24.03 -3.69 -24.17
C ASP A 134 25.01 -2.93 -25.09
N ARG A 135 25.84 -2.04 -24.52
CA ARG A 135 26.92 -1.37 -25.26
C ARG A 135 28.02 -2.32 -25.71
N ILE A 136 28.37 -3.33 -24.90
CA ILE A 136 29.31 -4.39 -25.30
C ILE A 136 28.76 -5.16 -26.50
N ASN A 137 27.50 -5.59 -26.45
CA ASN A 137 26.86 -6.32 -27.55
C ASN A 137 26.81 -5.48 -28.84
N SER A 138 26.51 -4.18 -28.73
CA SER A 138 26.52 -3.27 -29.89
C SER A 138 27.91 -3.08 -30.49
N VAL A 139 28.94 -2.93 -29.65
CA VAL A 139 30.34 -2.83 -30.11
C VAL A 139 30.85 -4.17 -30.66
N GLU A 140 30.34 -5.29 -30.17
CA GLU A 140 30.65 -6.63 -30.67
C GLU A 140 30.13 -6.84 -32.09
N GLN A 141 28.92 -6.36 -32.42
CA GLN A 141 28.41 -6.35 -33.80
C GLN A 141 29.31 -5.51 -34.73
N MET A 142 29.94 -4.45 -34.23
CA MET A 142 30.90 -3.66 -35.00
C MET A 142 32.25 -4.36 -35.21
N LYS A 143 32.52 -5.50 -34.57
CA LYS A 143 33.70 -6.32 -34.92
C LYS A 143 33.47 -7.14 -36.19
N ASP A 144 32.23 -7.52 -36.47
CA ASP A 144 31.89 -8.38 -37.62
C ASP A 144 31.78 -7.60 -38.95
N VAL A 145 31.81 -6.26 -38.92
CA VAL A 145 31.87 -5.45 -40.16
C VAL A 145 33.22 -5.54 -40.86
N VAL A 146 34.32 -5.86 -40.16
CA VAL A 146 35.64 -6.04 -40.81
C VAL A 146 35.65 -7.34 -41.61
N SER A 147 35.20 -8.45 -41.02
CA SER A 147 34.99 -9.74 -41.69
C SER A 147 33.98 -9.65 -42.83
N LEU A 148 32.85 -8.95 -42.64
CA LEU A 148 31.87 -8.73 -43.71
C LEU A 148 32.46 -7.91 -44.88
N THR A 149 33.28 -6.90 -44.60
CA THR A 149 33.91 -6.08 -45.65
C THR A 149 34.97 -6.90 -46.42
N GLU A 150 35.77 -7.71 -45.72
CA GLU A 150 36.70 -8.64 -46.35
C GLU A 150 35.97 -9.69 -47.19
N GLY A 151 34.85 -10.22 -46.69
CA GLY A 151 33.97 -11.14 -47.40
C GLY A 151 33.38 -10.53 -48.67
N LEU A 152 32.85 -9.30 -48.60
CA LEU A 152 32.34 -8.59 -49.78
C LEU A 152 33.45 -8.30 -50.79
N PHE A 153 34.65 -7.95 -50.35
CA PHE A 153 35.78 -7.71 -51.24
C PHE A 153 36.28 -9.01 -51.90
N ALA A 154 36.27 -10.12 -51.17
CA ALA A 154 36.56 -11.44 -51.72
C ALA A 154 35.50 -11.85 -52.76
N VAL A 155 34.21 -11.65 -52.48
CA VAL A 155 33.11 -11.89 -53.44
C VAL A 155 33.25 -10.99 -54.66
N SER A 156 33.60 -9.71 -54.50
CA SER A 156 33.81 -8.80 -55.63
C SER A 156 35.01 -9.19 -56.50
N LYS A 157 36.10 -9.70 -55.91
CA LYS A 157 37.24 -10.24 -56.67
C LYS A 157 36.90 -11.54 -57.39
N VAL A 158 36.10 -12.40 -56.76
CA VAL A 158 35.60 -13.63 -57.38
C VAL A 158 34.65 -13.29 -58.54
N HIS A 159 33.82 -12.26 -58.41
CA HIS A 159 32.90 -11.80 -59.46
C HIS A 159 33.60 -11.09 -60.64
N ASN A 160 34.78 -10.49 -60.44
CA ASN A 160 35.58 -9.96 -61.57
C ASN A 160 36.29 -11.10 -62.34
N SER A 161 36.59 -12.20 -61.66
CA SER A 161 37.27 -13.37 -62.24
C SER A 161 36.30 -14.41 -62.82
N VAL A 162 35.00 -14.34 -62.49
CA VAL A 162 33.99 -15.32 -62.89
C VAL A 162 32.78 -14.61 -63.50
N ASP A 163 32.75 -14.65 -64.84
CA ASP A 163 31.58 -14.60 -65.73
C ASP A 163 30.86 -13.27 -66.03
N ILE A 164 31.37 -12.58 -67.05
CA ILE A 164 30.52 -11.98 -68.08
C ILE A 164 30.08 -13.13 -69.00
N CYS A 165 28.98 -13.87 -68.69
CA CYS A 165 28.14 -14.64 -69.65
C CYS A 165 27.19 -15.70 -69.04
N THR A 166 26.41 -15.43 -67.96
CA THR A 166 25.23 -16.28 -67.69
C THR A 166 23.93 -15.50 -67.38
N PRO A 167 22.79 -15.89 -68.00
CA PRO A 167 21.49 -15.20 -67.84
C PRO A 167 20.84 -15.38 -66.46
N PHE A 168 21.41 -16.23 -65.60
CA PHE A 168 20.89 -16.48 -64.24
C PHE A 168 21.15 -15.30 -63.28
N PHE A 169 22.22 -14.53 -63.50
CA PHE A 169 22.56 -13.39 -62.65
C PHE A 169 21.65 -12.17 -62.87
N ALA A 170 21.10 -12.01 -64.08
CA ALA A 170 20.14 -10.94 -64.38
C ALA A 170 18.83 -11.11 -63.58
N HIS A 171 18.37 -12.34 -63.38
CA HIS A 171 17.17 -12.62 -62.57
C HIS A 171 17.44 -12.37 -61.07
N ALA A 172 18.62 -12.74 -60.57
CA ALA A 172 19.02 -12.50 -59.19
C ALA A 172 19.19 -11.01 -58.85
N PHE A 173 19.62 -10.17 -59.79
CA PHE A 173 19.69 -8.72 -59.59
C PHE A 173 18.29 -8.08 -59.55
N VAL A 174 17.37 -8.53 -60.42
CA VAL A 174 15.98 -8.06 -60.42
C VAL A 174 15.26 -8.43 -59.12
N THR A 175 15.44 -9.65 -58.60
CA THR A 175 14.83 -10.06 -57.33
C THR A 175 15.35 -9.26 -56.14
N LEU A 176 16.64 -8.88 -56.13
CA LEU A 176 17.23 -8.02 -55.09
C LEU A 176 16.72 -6.56 -55.17
N GLN A 177 16.44 -6.08 -56.37
CA GLN A 177 15.86 -4.74 -56.55
C GLN A 177 14.39 -4.70 -56.12
N GLU A 178 13.63 -5.75 -56.41
CA GLU A 178 12.23 -5.89 -55.97
C GLU A 178 12.11 -6.05 -54.45
N THR A 179 13.01 -6.80 -53.78
CA THR A 179 13.00 -6.89 -52.32
C THR A 179 13.33 -5.55 -51.65
N ALA A 180 14.29 -4.78 -52.18
CA ALA A 180 14.60 -3.45 -51.64
C ALA A 180 13.42 -2.48 -51.75
N GLN A 181 12.63 -2.55 -52.83
CA GLN A 181 11.41 -1.73 -52.99
C GLN A 181 10.31 -2.14 -52.02
N LEU A 182 10.06 -3.44 -51.87
CA LEU A 182 9.04 -3.96 -50.95
C LEU A 182 9.39 -3.67 -49.47
N GLU A 183 10.67 -3.70 -49.10
CA GLU A 183 11.12 -3.32 -47.77
C GLU A 183 10.83 -1.84 -47.50
N ALA A 184 11.18 -0.94 -48.43
CA ALA A 184 10.90 0.49 -48.30
C ALA A 184 9.39 0.79 -48.16
N GLU A 185 8.54 0.15 -48.97
CA GLU A 185 7.09 0.28 -48.85
C GLU A 185 6.56 -0.25 -47.50
N SER A 186 7.11 -1.35 -47.01
CA SER A 186 6.75 -1.90 -45.69
C SER A 186 7.09 -0.96 -44.54
N PHE A 187 8.23 -0.25 -44.62
CA PHE A 187 8.62 0.75 -43.62
C PHE A 187 7.68 1.97 -43.61
N VAL A 188 7.34 2.48 -44.79
CA VAL A 188 6.40 3.61 -44.90
C VAL A 188 5.02 3.21 -44.39
N GLN A 189 4.55 2.00 -44.74
CA GLN A 189 3.27 1.50 -44.26
C GLN A 189 3.29 1.27 -42.74
N GLY A 190 4.38 0.75 -42.18
CA GLY A 190 4.58 0.60 -40.75
C GLY A 190 4.51 1.93 -40.00
N GLN A 191 5.13 2.99 -40.53
CA GLN A 191 5.04 4.35 -39.96
C GLN A 191 3.61 4.89 -39.99
N LYS A 192 2.87 4.68 -41.08
CA LYS A 192 1.44 5.07 -41.17
C LYS A 192 0.58 4.34 -40.14
N VAL A 193 0.82 3.05 -39.92
CA VAL A 193 0.09 2.25 -38.93
C VAL A 193 0.44 2.70 -37.50
N ALA A 194 1.71 3.00 -37.22
CA ALA A 194 2.13 3.51 -35.92
C ALA A 194 1.44 4.86 -35.60
N LEU A 195 1.44 5.80 -36.54
CA LEU A 195 0.75 7.08 -36.38
C LEU A 195 -0.77 6.90 -36.20
N ALA A 196 -1.40 6.02 -36.98
CA ALA A 196 -2.82 5.71 -36.85
C ALA A 196 -3.15 5.05 -35.50
N ALA A 197 -2.25 4.22 -34.96
CA ALA A 197 -2.41 3.58 -33.66
C ALA A 197 -2.32 4.59 -32.51
N GLU A 198 -1.39 5.55 -32.58
CA GLU A 198 -1.30 6.65 -31.60
C GLU A 198 -2.55 7.54 -31.63
N ALA A 199 -3.01 7.93 -32.82
CA ALA A 199 -4.24 8.72 -32.97
C ALA A 199 -5.48 7.97 -32.43
N LYS A 200 -5.58 6.67 -32.70
CA LYS A 200 -6.64 5.82 -32.15
C LYS A 200 -6.54 5.73 -30.62
N ALA A 201 -5.35 5.56 -30.05
CA ALA A 201 -5.17 5.49 -28.61
C ALA A 201 -5.61 6.78 -27.91
N VAL A 202 -5.31 7.94 -28.50
CA VAL A 202 -5.82 9.23 -28.03
C VAL A 202 -7.35 9.25 -28.12
N LEU A 203 -7.94 8.89 -29.26
CA LEU A 203 -9.40 8.89 -29.42
C LEU A 203 -10.11 7.95 -28.44
N ASP A 204 -9.60 6.72 -28.26
CA ASP A 204 -10.13 5.76 -27.29
C ASP A 204 -10.04 6.30 -25.85
N SER A 205 -8.98 7.05 -25.52
CA SER A 205 -8.85 7.72 -24.21
C SER A 205 -9.92 8.80 -24.00
N TRP A 206 -10.27 9.57 -25.04
CA TRP A 206 -11.34 10.56 -25.01
C TRP A 206 -12.70 9.89 -24.90
N VAL A 207 -12.97 8.84 -25.67
CA VAL A 207 -14.23 8.09 -25.59
C VAL A 207 -14.42 7.49 -24.19
N ARG A 208 -13.36 6.94 -23.59
CA ARG A 208 -13.41 6.44 -22.20
C ARG A 208 -13.68 7.57 -21.20
N PHE A 209 -13.05 8.73 -21.38
CA PHE A 209 -13.30 9.89 -20.53
C PHE A 209 -14.74 10.41 -20.66
N GLU A 210 -15.27 10.46 -21.88
CA GLU A 210 -16.65 10.87 -22.15
C GLU A 210 -17.66 9.90 -21.54
N GLN A 211 -17.42 8.60 -21.63
CA GLN A 211 -18.26 7.59 -20.97
C GLN A 211 -18.22 7.74 -19.45
N GLN A 212 -17.04 7.95 -18.86
CA GLN A 212 -16.91 8.21 -17.42
C GLN A 212 -17.64 9.47 -16.96
N ALA A 213 -17.56 10.55 -17.74
CA ALA A 213 -18.28 11.79 -17.45
C ALA A 213 -19.80 11.56 -17.49
N LYS A 214 -20.31 10.87 -18.52
CA LYS A 214 -21.73 10.54 -18.67
C LYS A 214 -22.24 9.66 -17.52
N GLU A 215 -21.49 8.65 -17.12
CA GLU A 215 -21.84 7.79 -15.98
C GLU A 215 -21.84 8.55 -14.66
N ALA A 216 -20.87 9.45 -14.46
CA ALA A 216 -20.80 10.30 -13.26
C ALA A 216 -22.00 11.26 -13.18
N GLU A 217 -22.36 11.92 -14.29
CA GLU A 217 -23.53 12.79 -14.37
C GLU A 217 -24.83 12.01 -14.12
N GLN A 218 -25.00 10.84 -14.74
CA GLN A 218 -26.19 10.00 -14.49
C GLN A 218 -26.27 9.54 -13.04
N ALA A 219 -25.15 9.21 -12.41
CA ALA A 219 -25.12 8.84 -10.99
C ALA A 219 -25.48 10.02 -10.07
N GLU A 220 -25.02 11.24 -10.40
CA GLU A 220 -25.38 12.45 -9.67
C GLU A 220 -26.86 12.82 -9.85
N LEU A 221 -27.36 12.79 -11.09
CA LEU A 221 -28.77 12.99 -11.41
C LEU A 221 -29.64 11.97 -10.69
N ALA A 222 -29.28 10.68 -10.72
CA ALA A 222 -30.01 9.64 -10.00
C ALA A 222 -30.04 9.89 -8.48
N LYS A 223 -28.90 10.26 -7.87
CA LYS A 223 -28.85 10.62 -6.45
C LYS A 223 -29.76 11.81 -6.12
N SER A 224 -29.74 12.85 -6.96
CA SER A 224 -30.56 14.05 -6.76
C SER A 224 -32.06 13.75 -6.89
N VAL A 225 -32.45 12.95 -7.89
CA VAL A 225 -33.84 12.53 -8.10
C VAL A 225 -34.30 11.63 -6.94
N ILE A 226 -33.48 10.66 -6.51
CA ILE A 226 -33.79 9.81 -5.36
C ILE A 226 -33.95 10.66 -4.09
N ALA A 227 -33.05 11.62 -3.85
CA ALA A 227 -33.14 12.52 -2.70
C ALA A 227 -34.42 13.36 -2.73
N LYS A 228 -34.80 13.89 -3.90
CA LYS A 228 -36.01 14.68 -4.09
C LYS A 228 -37.28 13.83 -3.88
N VAL A 229 -37.33 12.62 -4.44
CA VAL A 229 -38.43 11.68 -4.23
C VAL A 229 -38.55 11.30 -2.75
N MET A 230 -37.43 11.00 -2.08
CA MET A 230 -37.42 10.68 -0.65
C MET A 230 -37.85 11.86 0.23
N ALA A 231 -37.60 13.11 -0.19
CA ALA A 231 -38.12 14.29 0.49
C ALA A 231 -39.63 14.43 0.27
N THR A 232 -40.11 14.33 -0.97
CA THR A 232 -41.55 14.45 -1.31
C THR A 232 -42.39 13.35 -0.66
N VAL A 233 -41.89 12.12 -0.51
CA VAL A 233 -42.59 11.04 0.22
C VAL A 233 -42.68 11.32 1.74
N ARG A 234 -41.83 12.18 2.29
CA ARG A 234 -41.90 12.61 3.70
C ARG A 234 -42.89 13.74 3.93
N ASP A 235 -43.33 14.44 2.89
CA ASP A 235 -44.29 15.54 3.02
C ASP A 235 -45.68 15.01 3.39
N GLU A 236 -46.26 15.55 4.46
CA GLU A 236 -47.52 15.06 5.04
C GLU A 236 -48.70 15.17 4.06
N LYS A 237 -48.71 16.20 3.21
CA LYS A 237 -49.73 16.37 2.16
C LYS A 237 -49.68 15.23 1.14
N THR A 238 -48.49 14.88 0.66
CA THR A 238 -48.31 13.80 -0.32
C THR A 238 -48.60 12.43 0.31
N GLN A 239 -48.24 12.21 1.58
CA GLN A 239 -48.62 10.98 2.29
C GLN A 239 -50.14 10.81 2.36
N ARG A 240 -50.88 11.89 2.66
CA ARG A 240 -52.35 11.87 2.67
C ARG A 240 -52.93 11.60 1.28
N GLU A 241 -52.37 12.21 0.22
CA GLU A 241 -52.79 11.95 -1.17
C GLU A 241 -52.53 10.49 -1.58
N ILE A 242 -51.38 9.90 -1.22
CA ILE A 242 -51.06 8.49 -1.46
C ILE A 242 -52.03 7.56 -0.70
N LEU A 243 -52.29 7.84 0.58
CA LEU A 243 -53.25 7.08 1.39
C LEU A 243 -54.66 7.11 0.78
N ASN A 244 -55.11 8.29 0.34
CA ASN A 244 -56.40 8.44 -0.34
C ASN A 244 -56.44 7.69 -1.67
N GLY A 245 -55.35 7.73 -2.46
CA GLY A 245 -55.21 6.96 -3.70
C GLY A 245 -55.28 5.45 -3.45
N ALA A 246 -54.55 4.94 -2.45
CA ALA A 246 -54.58 3.53 -2.08
C ALA A 246 -55.97 3.08 -1.58
N ILE A 247 -56.69 3.94 -0.83
CA ILE A 247 -58.07 3.68 -0.44
C ILE A 247 -58.97 3.61 -1.68
N ALA A 248 -58.82 4.54 -2.63
CA ALA A 248 -59.60 4.52 -3.87
C ALA A 248 -59.33 3.27 -4.73
N GLU A 249 -58.07 2.83 -4.84
CA GLU A 249 -57.72 1.58 -5.52
C GLU A 249 -58.32 0.35 -4.82
N ILE A 250 -58.28 0.30 -3.49
CA ILE A 250 -58.93 -0.77 -2.72
C ILE A 250 -60.45 -0.73 -2.92
N GLU A 251 -61.08 0.44 -2.88
CA GLU A 251 -62.51 0.58 -3.14
C GLU A 251 -62.89 0.12 -4.56
N GLN A 252 -62.06 0.41 -5.58
CA GLN A 252 -62.25 -0.12 -6.92
C GLN A 252 -62.09 -1.65 -6.97
N LEU A 253 -61.07 -2.20 -6.31
CA LEU A 253 -60.87 -3.64 -6.23
C LEU A 253 -62.04 -4.32 -5.52
N VAL A 254 -62.55 -3.77 -4.41
CA VAL A 254 -63.72 -4.30 -3.69
C VAL A 254 -64.98 -4.22 -4.54
N LYS A 255 -65.22 -3.10 -5.25
CA LYS A 255 -66.34 -3.00 -6.22
C LYS A 255 -66.21 -4.00 -7.37
N SER A 256 -64.99 -4.25 -7.85
CA SER A 256 -64.73 -5.24 -8.91
C SER A 256 -64.84 -6.69 -8.42
N LYS A 257 -64.66 -6.93 -7.12
CA LYS A 257 -64.67 -8.26 -6.48
C LYS A 257 -65.97 -8.57 -5.74
N ALA A 258 -66.85 -7.59 -5.57
CA ALA A 258 -68.23 -7.74 -5.09
C ALA A 258 -69.08 -8.39 -6.20
N ILE A 259 -68.96 -9.72 -6.27
CA ILE A 259 -70.03 -10.65 -6.65
C ILE A 259 -70.55 -11.22 -5.33
#